data_AF-A0A3A8SS41-F1
#
_entry.id   AF-A0A3A8SS41-F1
#
_cell.length_a   1.000
_cell.length_b   1.000
_cell.length_c   1.000
_cell.angle_alpha   90.00
_cell.angle_beta   90.00
_cell.angle_gamma   90.00
#
_symmetry.space_group_name_H-M   'P 1'
#
loop_
_entity.id
_entity.type
_entity.pdbx_description
1 polymer ?
#
loop_
_entity_poly.entity_id
_entity_poly.type
_entity_poly.pdbx_seq_one_letter_code
_entity_poly.pdbx_strand_id
1 'polypeptide(L)'
;SRAIELEPREVLAYDTLGFSLFLRGLQVAREGGDPGASWDESMAQLTRALELEPAYPWGHNDLALVHRWKGNHQREHGLDPRPEYEASGKHLRLALRTDPRYLFAHSNLAELHNSLGTYALSRGEDPSPDVERALEAGRGALALDG
;
A
#
# COMPACT_ATOMS: atom_id res chain seq x y z
N SER A 1 18.52 -14.51 -25.94
CA SER A 1 18.99 -13.77 -24.74
C SER A 1 18.22 -14.26 -23.53
N ARG A 2 18.78 -15.22 -22.79
CA ARG A 2 18.10 -15.91 -21.67
C ARG A 2 18.02 -15.08 -20.38
N ALA A 3 18.77 -13.98 -20.29
CA ALA A 3 18.80 -13.09 -19.13
C ALA A 3 17.53 -12.23 -19.00
N ILE A 4 17.05 -11.65 -20.11
CA ILE A 4 15.86 -10.78 -20.12
C ILE A 4 14.57 -11.54 -19.80
N GLU A 5 14.51 -12.86 -19.99
CA GLU A 5 13.34 -13.68 -19.62
C GLU A 5 13.35 -14.16 -18.15
N LEU A 6 14.52 -14.16 -17.50
CA LEU A 6 14.65 -14.57 -16.10
C LEU A 6 14.31 -13.42 -15.15
N GLU A 7 14.75 -12.20 -15.48
CA GLU A 7 14.52 -11.00 -14.66
C GLU A 7 13.01 -10.74 -14.39
N PRO A 8 12.09 -10.79 -15.39
CA PRO A 8 10.66 -10.61 -15.14
C PRO A 8 10.05 -11.72 -14.28
N ARG A 9 10.56 -12.96 -14.36
CA ARG A 9 10.06 -14.07 -13.55
C ARG A 9 10.52 -13.95 -12.10
N GLU A 10 11.69 -13.39 -11.87
CA GLU A 10 12.21 -13.10 -10.52
C GLU A 10 11.45 -11.94 -9.87
N VAL A 11 11.17 -10.85 -10.59
CA VAL A 11 10.31 -9.75 -10.11
C VAL A 11 8.97 -10.29 -9.62
N LEU A 12 8.27 -11.07 -10.47
CA LEU A 12 6.97 -11.66 -10.14
C LEU A 12 7.05 -12.65 -8.96
N ALA A 13 8.15 -13.39 -8.83
CA ALA A 13 8.31 -14.34 -7.73
C ALA A 13 8.44 -13.64 -6.37
N TYR A 14 9.27 -12.59 -6.30
CA TYR A 14 9.41 -11.77 -5.11
C TYR A 14 8.10 -11.03 -4.76
N ASP A 15 7.43 -10.50 -5.77
CA ASP A 15 6.12 -9.85 -5.63
C ASP A 15 5.06 -10.80 -5.05
N THR A 16 4.90 -11.97 -5.68
CA THR A 16 3.93 -13.00 -5.26
C THR A 16 4.20 -13.50 -3.84
N LEU A 17 5.46 -13.74 -3.48
CA LEU A 17 5.83 -14.15 -2.13
C LEU A 17 5.54 -13.04 -1.12
N GLY A 18 5.90 -11.80 -1.45
CA GLY A 18 5.62 -10.62 -0.65
C GLY A 18 4.13 -10.45 -0.38
N PHE A 19 3.29 -10.55 -1.42
CA PHE A 19 1.85 -10.47 -1.28
C PHE A 19 1.26 -11.61 -0.44
N SER A 20 1.78 -12.83 -0.59
CA SER A 20 1.36 -13.98 0.21
C SER A 20 1.66 -13.80 1.70
N LEU A 21 2.82 -13.24 2.03
CA LEU A 21 3.21 -12.88 3.40
C LEU A 21 2.34 -11.76 3.96
N PHE A 22 1.96 -10.78 3.13
CA PHE A 22 1.01 -9.75 3.51
C PHE A 22 -0.35 -10.35 3.90
N LEU A 23 -0.90 -11.25 3.08
CA LEU A 23 -2.15 -11.95 3.39
C LEU A 23 -2.06 -12.77 4.68
N ARG A 24 -0.91 -13.42 4.94
CA ARG A 24 -0.66 -14.10 6.21
C ARG A 24 -0.71 -13.12 7.39
N GLY A 25 -0.08 -11.95 7.27
CA GLY A 25 -0.14 -10.90 8.29
C GLY A 25 -1.57 -10.42 8.55
N LEU A 26 -2.38 -10.22 7.49
CA LEU A 26 -3.79 -9.88 7.65
C LEU A 26 -4.57 -10.97 8.41
N GLN A 27 -4.31 -12.24 8.13
CA GLN A 27 -4.95 -13.35 8.85
C GLN A 27 -4.58 -13.32 10.34
N VAL A 28 -3.28 -13.18 10.65
CA VAL A 28 -2.80 -13.12 12.04
C VAL A 28 -3.41 -11.93 12.78
N ALA A 29 -3.47 -10.76 12.16
CA ALA A 29 -4.09 -9.57 12.76
C ALA A 29 -5.59 -9.77 13.06
N ARG A 30 -6.33 -10.43 12.15
CA ARG A 30 -7.76 -10.75 12.35
C ARG A 30 -8.00 -11.73 13.49
N GLU A 31 -7.05 -12.62 13.74
CA GLU A 31 -7.07 -13.56 14.86
C GLU A 31 -6.61 -12.93 16.18
N GLY A 32 -6.24 -11.64 16.18
CA GLY A 32 -5.74 -10.91 17.34
C GLY A 32 -4.28 -11.21 17.69
N GLY A 33 -3.53 -11.84 16.79
CA GLY A 33 -2.09 -12.05 16.92
C GLY A 33 -1.27 -10.85 16.46
N ASP A 34 0.06 -10.95 16.60
CA ASP A 34 1.02 -9.95 16.11
C ASP A 34 1.41 -10.23 14.65
N PRO A 35 0.97 -9.38 13.69
CA PRO A 35 1.27 -9.55 12.27
C PRO A 35 2.66 -9.05 11.87
N GLY A 36 3.40 -8.38 12.77
CA GLY A 36 4.58 -7.58 12.45
C GLY A 36 5.64 -8.34 11.65
N ALA A 37 6.00 -9.54 12.09
CA ALA A 37 6.98 -10.36 11.39
C ALA A 37 6.58 -10.70 9.94
N SER A 38 5.29 -10.98 9.70
CA SER A 38 4.80 -11.31 8.36
C SER A 38 4.81 -10.07 7.45
N TRP A 39 4.47 -8.90 7.98
CA TRP A 39 4.52 -7.65 7.23
C TRP A 39 5.95 -7.19 6.96
N ASP A 40 6.87 -7.34 7.91
CA ASP A 40 8.27 -6.98 7.69
C ASP A 40 8.93 -7.88 6.64
N GLU A 41 8.64 -9.19 6.66
CA GLU A 41 9.10 -10.10 5.61
C GLU A 41 8.46 -9.79 4.26
N SER A 42 7.15 -9.47 4.23
CA SER A 42 6.44 -9.03 3.03
C SER A 42 7.12 -7.82 2.39
N MET A 43 7.40 -6.77 3.17
CA MET A 43 8.10 -5.58 2.68
C MET A 43 9.50 -5.91 2.15
N ALA A 44 10.22 -6.82 2.80
CA ALA A 44 11.54 -7.24 2.33
C ALA A 44 11.48 -7.87 0.93
N GLN A 45 10.51 -8.78 0.67
CA GLN A 45 10.37 -9.41 -0.64
C GLN A 45 9.89 -8.42 -1.71
N LEU A 46 8.90 -7.59 -1.39
CA LEU A 46 8.42 -6.55 -2.32
C LEU A 46 9.54 -5.53 -2.65
N THR A 47 10.41 -5.23 -1.69
CA THR A 47 11.59 -4.39 -1.94
C THR A 47 12.56 -5.06 -2.91
N ARG A 48 12.78 -6.38 -2.82
CA ARG A 48 13.59 -7.11 -3.81
C ARG A 48 12.99 -7.04 -5.21
N ALA A 49 11.67 -7.13 -5.36
CA ALA A 49 11.02 -6.94 -6.65
C ALA A 49 11.32 -5.54 -7.23
N LEU A 50 11.29 -4.50 -6.39
CA LEU A 50 11.58 -3.12 -6.81
C LEU A 50 13.08 -2.81 -6.98
N GLU A 51 13.99 -3.56 -6.37
CA GLU A 51 15.42 -3.49 -6.67
C GLU A 51 15.71 -3.99 -8.10
N LEU A 52 14.97 -5.02 -8.54
CA LEU A 52 15.06 -5.56 -9.89
C LEU A 52 14.32 -4.69 -10.92
N GLU A 53 13.13 -4.20 -10.58
CA GLU A 53 12.32 -3.33 -11.43
C GLU A 53 11.79 -2.11 -10.66
N PRO A 54 12.56 -0.99 -10.60
CA PRO A 54 12.20 0.18 -9.80
C PRO A 54 10.93 0.91 -10.24
N ALA A 55 10.46 0.67 -11.48
CA ALA A 55 9.25 1.29 -12.02
C ALA A 55 8.02 0.36 -11.95
N TYR A 56 8.11 -0.80 -11.30
CA TYR A 56 7.04 -1.80 -11.28
C TYR A 56 5.82 -1.31 -10.47
N PRO A 57 4.68 -1.00 -11.11
CA PRO A 57 3.56 -0.35 -10.44
C PRO A 57 2.84 -1.27 -9.44
N TRP A 58 2.83 -2.58 -9.67
CA TRP A 58 2.19 -3.55 -8.77
C TRP A 58 2.99 -3.69 -7.46
N GLY A 59 4.31 -3.85 -7.52
CA GLY A 59 5.15 -3.93 -6.32
C GLY A 59 5.09 -2.66 -5.46
N HIS A 60 4.99 -1.48 -6.09
CA HIS A 60 4.72 -0.25 -5.37
C HIS A 60 3.33 -0.23 -4.73
N ASN A 61 2.28 -0.63 -5.45
CA ASN A 61 0.94 -0.75 -4.86
C ASN A 61 0.90 -1.73 -3.68
N ASP A 62 1.62 -2.85 -3.76
CA ASP A 62 1.61 -3.87 -2.73
C ASP A 62 2.38 -3.42 -1.48
N LEU A 63 3.51 -2.73 -1.62
CA LEU A 63 4.16 -2.07 -0.48
C LEU A 63 3.23 -1.04 0.17
N ALA A 64 2.49 -0.28 -0.63
CA ALA A 64 1.54 0.68 -0.09
C ALA A 64 0.41 0.02 0.71
N LEU A 65 -0.06 -1.16 0.28
CA LEU A 65 -1.02 -1.94 1.03
C LEU A 65 -0.44 -2.37 2.38
N VAL A 66 0.77 -2.95 2.40
CA VAL A 66 1.40 -3.38 3.66
C VAL A 66 1.52 -2.23 4.64
N HIS A 67 2.05 -1.09 4.20
CA HIS A 67 2.15 0.13 5.01
C HIS A 67 0.78 0.62 5.51
N ARG A 68 -0.24 0.72 4.64
CA ARG A 68 -1.57 1.18 5.06
C ARG A 68 -2.19 0.27 6.12
N TRP A 69 -2.07 -1.05 5.97
CA TRP A 69 -2.58 -2.01 6.95
C TRP A 69 -1.79 -2.02 8.25
N LYS A 70 -0.47 -1.85 8.19
CA LYS A 70 0.39 -1.65 9.38
C LYS A 70 0.00 -0.38 10.13
N GLY A 71 -0.25 0.72 9.42
CA GLY A 71 -0.79 1.96 9.98
C GLY A 71 -2.18 1.79 10.60
N ASN A 72 -3.10 1.08 9.93
CA ASN A 72 -4.41 0.78 10.50
C ASN A 72 -4.30 -0.01 11.81
N HIS A 73 -3.44 -1.02 11.86
CA HIS A 73 -3.20 -1.81 13.06
C HIS A 73 -2.56 -0.97 14.17
N GLN A 74 -1.57 -0.14 13.85
CA GLN A 74 -0.99 0.82 14.79
C GLN A 74 -2.07 1.74 15.39
N ARG A 75 -2.93 2.31 14.55
CA ARG A 75 -4.06 3.16 14.97
C ARG A 75 -4.99 2.42 15.93
N GLU A 76 -5.37 1.19 15.61
CA GLU A 76 -6.23 0.34 16.45
C GLU A 76 -5.61 0.03 17.82
N HIS A 77 -4.27 0.07 17.92
CA HIS A 77 -3.52 -0.15 19.15
C HIS A 77 -3.06 1.17 19.82
N GLY A 78 -3.58 2.31 19.39
CA GLY A 78 -3.28 3.61 19.99
C GLY A 78 -1.88 4.16 19.68
N LEU A 79 -1.19 3.60 18.68
CA LEU A 79 0.08 4.09 18.17
C LEU A 79 -0.14 5.15 17.07
N ASP A 80 0.91 5.91 16.75
CA ASP A 80 0.87 6.90 15.66
C ASP A 80 1.01 6.21 14.30
N PRO A 81 -0.03 6.21 13.45
CA PRO A 81 -0.01 5.53 12.16
C PRO A 81 0.55 6.39 11.02
N ARG A 82 0.81 7.69 11.28
CA ARG A 82 1.19 8.66 10.23
C ARG A 82 2.45 8.27 9.47
N PRO A 83 3.52 7.73 10.08
CA PRO A 83 4.71 7.30 9.33
C PRO A 83 4.39 6.21 8.29
N GLU A 84 3.55 5.24 8.65
CA GLU A 84 3.13 4.17 7.74
C GLU A 84 2.21 4.71 6.65
N TYR A 85 1.29 5.61 6.99
CA TYR A 85 0.43 6.27 6.00
C TYR A 85 1.22 7.13 5.01
N GLU A 86 2.27 7.84 5.46
CA GLU A 86 3.17 8.59 4.58
C GLU A 86 3.90 7.67 3.61
N ALA A 87 4.43 6.55 4.10
CA ALA A 87 5.09 5.54 3.27
C ALA A 87 4.13 4.93 2.23
N SER A 88 2.90 4.62 2.63
CA SER A 88 1.83 4.16 1.72
C SER A 88 1.57 5.17 0.61
N GLY A 89 1.36 6.44 0.96
CA GLY A 89 1.09 7.50 -0.01
C GLY A 89 2.27 7.78 -0.94
N LYS A 90 3.52 7.60 -0.49
CA LYS A 90 4.71 7.68 -1.35
C LYS A 90 4.70 6.59 -2.42
N HIS A 91 4.41 5.35 -2.04
CA HIS A 91 4.40 4.21 -2.95
C HIS A 91 3.24 4.25 -3.94
N LEU A 92 2.03 4.68 -3.53
CA LEU A 92 0.92 4.86 -4.46
C LEU A 92 1.23 5.94 -5.52
N ARG A 93 1.83 7.06 -5.10
CA ARG A 93 2.29 8.09 -6.03
C ARG A 93 3.42 7.61 -6.94
N LEU A 94 4.24 6.64 -6.52
CA LEU A 94 5.24 6.00 -7.38
C LEU A 94 4.55 5.13 -8.44
N ALA A 95 3.59 4.28 -8.03
CA ALA A 95 2.81 3.46 -8.96
C ALA A 95 2.10 4.32 -10.02
N LEU A 96 1.47 5.43 -9.61
CA LEU A 96 0.80 6.37 -10.52
C LEU A 96 1.75 7.18 -11.42
N ARG A 97 3.04 7.31 -11.06
CA ARG A 97 4.03 7.90 -11.97
C ARG A 97 4.36 6.97 -13.12
N THR A 98 4.38 5.65 -12.88
CA THR A 98 4.59 4.66 -13.94
C THR A 98 3.32 4.48 -14.77
N ASP A 99 2.19 4.24 -14.10
CA ASP A 99 0.90 4.05 -14.75
C ASP A 99 -0.15 5.01 -14.14
N PRO A 100 -0.34 6.18 -14.76
CA PRO A 100 -1.33 7.16 -14.31
C PRO A 100 -2.78 6.66 -14.34
N ARG A 101 -3.06 5.58 -15.08
CA ARG A 101 -4.37 4.95 -15.21
C ARG A 101 -4.53 3.72 -14.30
N TYR A 102 -3.61 3.52 -13.37
CA TYR A 102 -3.65 2.34 -12.52
C TYR A 102 -4.79 2.43 -11.49
N LEU A 103 -5.92 1.80 -11.81
CA LEU A 103 -7.17 1.84 -11.04
C LEU A 103 -6.96 1.54 -9.55
N PHE A 104 -6.19 0.48 -9.23
CA PHE A 104 -5.97 0.07 -7.84
C PHE A 104 -5.19 1.12 -7.04
N ALA A 105 -4.25 1.84 -7.64
CA ALA A 105 -3.51 2.87 -6.94
C ALA A 105 -4.38 4.09 -6.61
N HIS A 106 -5.32 4.48 -7.49
CA HIS A 106 -6.31 5.51 -7.19
C HIS A 106 -7.25 5.09 -6.06
N SER A 107 -7.80 3.86 -6.11
CA SER A 107 -8.65 3.33 -5.05
C SER A 107 -7.92 3.26 -3.70
N ASN A 108 -6.66 2.82 -3.70
CA ASN A 108 -5.85 2.74 -2.48
C ASN A 108 -5.46 4.12 -1.93
N LEU A 109 -5.32 5.16 -2.77
CA LEU A 109 -5.15 6.54 -2.28
C LEU A 109 -6.41 7.04 -1.59
N ALA A 110 -7.59 6.74 -2.14
CA ALA A 110 -8.85 7.11 -1.50
C ALA A 110 -8.99 6.46 -0.11
N GLU A 111 -8.70 5.16 -0.02
CA GLU A 111 -8.69 4.41 1.24
C GLU A 111 -7.65 4.93 2.23
N LEU A 112 -6.46 5.30 1.76
CA LEU A 112 -5.42 5.89 2.61
C LEU A 112 -5.90 7.22 3.22
N HIS A 113 -6.48 8.10 2.42
CA HIS A 113 -6.99 9.38 2.89
C HIS A 113 -8.20 9.23 3.81
N ASN A 114 -9.08 8.27 3.56
CA ASN A 114 -10.14 7.92 4.52
C ASN A 114 -9.56 7.51 5.90
N SER A 115 -8.47 6.73 5.89
CA SER A 115 -7.78 6.33 7.12
C SER A 115 -7.12 7.50 7.85
N LEU A 116 -6.49 8.44 7.13
CA LEU A 116 -5.92 9.68 7.68
C LEU A 116 -7.00 10.59 8.25
N GLY A 117 -8.09 10.82 7.52
CA GLY A 117 -9.22 11.63 8.00
C GLY A 117 -9.88 11.03 9.23
N THR A 118 -10.02 9.69 9.29
CA THR A 118 -10.50 8.98 10.48
C THR A 118 -9.56 9.18 11.67
N TYR A 119 -8.25 9.13 11.43
CA TYR A 119 -7.26 9.38 12.48
C TYR A 119 -7.33 10.83 12.98
N ALA A 120 -7.33 11.81 12.08
CA ALA A 120 -7.48 13.23 12.44
C ALA A 120 -8.74 13.49 13.29
N LEU A 121 -9.88 12.94 12.85
CA LEU A 121 -11.14 13.06 13.59
C LEU A 121 -11.04 12.49 15.01
N SER A 122 -10.40 11.32 15.18
CA SER A 122 -10.19 10.70 16.49
C SER A 122 -9.28 11.51 17.42
N ARG A 123 -8.49 12.42 16.86
CA ARG A 123 -7.60 13.35 17.58
C ARG A 123 -8.23 14.72 17.81
N GLY A 124 -9.45 14.97 17.31
CA GLY A 124 -10.10 16.28 17.34
C GLY A 124 -9.47 17.29 16.37
N GLU A 125 -8.75 16.81 15.36
CA GLU A 125 -8.14 17.59 14.29
C GLU A 125 -9.11 17.72 13.10
N ASP A 126 -8.88 18.67 12.20
CA ASP A 126 -9.72 18.88 11.01
C ASP A 126 -9.47 17.78 9.95
N PRO A 127 -10.46 16.94 9.61
CA PRO A 127 -10.31 15.89 8.62
C PRO A 127 -10.54 16.37 7.18
N SER A 128 -11.02 17.60 6.98
CA SER A 128 -11.43 18.12 5.67
C SER A 128 -10.37 17.97 4.58
N PRO A 129 -9.06 18.24 4.84
CA PRO A 129 -8.03 18.07 3.82
C PRO A 129 -7.90 16.63 3.31
N ASP A 130 -8.11 15.63 4.17
CA ASP A 130 -8.03 14.22 3.76
C ASP A 130 -9.32 13.76 3.09
N VAL A 131 -10.48 14.24 3.54
CA VAL A 131 -11.76 13.97 2.87
C VAL A 131 -11.74 14.47 1.41
N GLU A 132 -11.23 15.67 1.17
CA GLU A 132 -11.09 16.22 -0.18
C GLU A 132 -10.20 15.36 -1.08
N ARG A 133 -9.05 14.91 -0.56
CA ARG A 133 -8.12 14.03 -1.29
C ARG A 133 -8.71 12.64 -1.55
N ALA A 134 -9.48 12.09 -0.60
CA ALA A 134 -10.18 10.83 -0.80
C ALA A 134 -11.20 10.93 -1.93
N LEU A 135 -11.96 12.02 -1.99
CA LEU A 135 -12.93 12.29 -3.06
C LEU A 135 -12.25 12.47 -4.43
N GLU A 136 -11.12 13.18 -4.49
CA GLU A 136 -10.34 13.33 -5.71
C GLU A 136 -9.85 11.97 -6.23
N ALA A 137 -9.22 11.17 -5.38
CA ALA A 137 -8.72 9.84 -5.74
C ALA A 137 -9.84 8.89 -6.17
N GLY A 138 -10.98 8.90 -5.46
CA GLY A 138 -12.16 8.10 -5.81
C GLY A 138 -12.77 8.49 -7.17
N ARG A 139 -12.80 9.80 -7.49
CA ARG A 139 -13.22 10.27 -8.83
C ARG A 139 -12.25 9.82 -9.92
N GLY A 140 -10.95 9.84 -9.63
CA GLY A 140 -9.92 9.30 -10.51
C GLY A 140 -10.16 7.83 -10.85
N ALA A 141 -10.47 7.01 -9.85
CA ALA A 141 -10.81 5.60 -10.04
C ALA A 141 -12.08 5.42 -10.91
N LEU A 142 -13.17 6.13 -10.60
CA LEU A 142 -14.42 6.03 -11.36
C LEU A 142 -14.29 6.44 -12.83
N ALA A 143 -13.44 7.43 -13.13
CA ALA A 143 -13.19 7.86 -14.51
C ALA A 143 -12.45 6.81 -15.36
N LEU A 144 -11.85 5.80 -14.72
CA LEU A 144 -11.09 4.73 -15.38
C LEU A 144 -11.89 3.44 -15.55
N ASP A 145 -13.03 3.31 -14.87
CA ASP A 145 -13.93 2.14 -14.86
C ASP A 145 -15.08 2.25 -15.90
N GLY A 146 -14.98 3.20 -16.83
CA GLY A 146 -16.01 3.50 -17.85
C GLY A 146 -15.56 3.27 -19.29
#